data_AF-A0AAW1I309-F1
#
_entry.id   AF-A0AAW1I309-F1
#
_cell.length_a   1.000
_cell.length_b   1.000
_cell.length_c   1.000
_cell.angle_alpha   90.00
_cell.angle_beta   90.00
_cell.angle_gamma   90.00
#
_symmetry.space_group_name_H-M   'P 1'
#
loop_
_entity.id
_entity.type
_entity.pdbx_description
1 polymer ?
#
loop_
_entity_poly.entity_id
_entity_poly.type
_entity_poly.pdbx_seq_one_letter_code
_entity_poly.pdbx_strand_id
1 'polypeptide(L)'
;MSILIMSLLLCLQELNDDEFIVQRLVMSIHINVVELTVKEAFSYLKFLVSDSNYLDYIDIDGIMFSNNPLDLPVPIRSLYHYKYTTISRMKKHLRNTCSSLFSDILYKIQHGTFVGFFPLFHQPFEVPGFPDPIFGSIGFYCWPKVGISPNIRDFWTWSANYLVDEEDRSLYVTFSRGLYVSEVEVKRVFTTNYGDCVQYVDMPNSDQLQALFARVILKDVEFIDMVLRGRTTAKFKIKGKHVWAKKYKSPRIRT
;
A
#
# COMPACT_ATOMS: atom_id res chain seq x y z
N MET A 1 -12.97 -12.21 9.94
CA MET A 1 -11.63 -11.70 9.58
C MET A 1 -11.79 -10.42 8.78
N SER A 2 -11.08 -9.35 9.13
CA SER A 2 -11.18 -8.08 8.40
C SER A 2 -10.64 -8.24 6.97
N ILE A 3 -11.20 -7.48 6.02
CA ILE A 3 -10.75 -7.47 4.61
C ILE A 3 -9.26 -7.13 4.47
N LEU A 4 -8.70 -6.40 5.45
CA LEU A 4 -7.28 -6.07 5.57
C LEU A 4 -6.40 -7.26 5.95
N ILE A 5 -6.88 -8.13 6.85
CA ILE A 5 -6.16 -9.36 7.16
C ILE A 5 -6.14 -10.25 5.92
N MET A 6 -7.26 -10.36 5.21
CA MET A 6 -7.31 -11.14 3.97
C MET A 6 -6.36 -10.58 2.90
N SER A 7 -6.33 -9.27 2.67
CA SER A 7 -5.40 -8.70 1.69
C SER A 7 -3.93 -8.86 2.09
N LEU A 8 -3.60 -8.80 3.37
CA LEU A 8 -2.26 -9.09 3.87
C LEU A 8 -1.88 -10.57 3.65
N LEU A 9 -2.81 -11.51 3.91
CA LEU A 9 -2.57 -12.93 3.65
C LEU A 9 -2.35 -13.21 2.16
N LEU A 10 -3.15 -12.58 1.28
CA LEU A 10 -2.94 -12.66 -0.18
C LEU A 10 -1.56 -12.08 -0.58
N CYS A 11 -1.10 -11.00 0.07
CA CYS A 11 0.25 -10.48 -0.15
C CYS A 11 1.32 -11.49 0.27
N LEU A 12 1.14 -12.18 1.41
CA LEU A 12 2.07 -13.21 1.85
C LEU A 12 2.13 -14.39 0.87
N GLN A 13 1.00 -14.77 0.26
CA GLN A 13 0.95 -15.83 -0.75
C GLN A 13 1.79 -15.45 -1.97
N GLU A 14 1.58 -14.25 -2.50
CA GLU A 14 2.35 -13.71 -3.63
C GLU A 14 3.85 -13.59 -3.31
N LEU A 15 4.19 -13.21 -2.07
CA LEU A 15 5.59 -13.04 -1.63
C LEU A 15 6.34 -14.35 -1.41
N ASN A 16 5.64 -15.39 -0.99
CA ASN A 16 6.23 -16.69 -0.68
C ASN A 16 6.09 -17.70 -1.83
N ASP A 17 5.44 -17.31 -2.94
CA ASP A 17 5.05 -18.22 -4.02
C ASP A 17 4.28 -19.44 -3.50
N ASP A 18 3.39 -19.20 -2.53
CA ASP A 18 2.63 -20.24 -1.84
C ASP A 18 1.14 -19.93 -1.89
N GLU A 19 0.43 -20.60 -2.79
CA GLU A 19 -1.01 -20.43 -2.98
C GLU A 19 -1.86 -20.98 -1.83
N PHE A 20 -1.27 -21.68 -0.86
CA PHE A 20 -2.00 -22.41 0.18
C PHE A 20 -1.98 -21.73 1.55
N ILE A 21 -1.31 -20.59 1.74
CA ILE A 21 -1.23 -19.92 3.06
C ILE A 21 -2.62 -19.65 3.67
N VAL A 22 -3.55 -19.10 2.89
CA VAL A 22 -4.92 -18.83 3.37
C VAL A 22 -5.62 -20.14 3.73
N GLN A 23 -5.50 -21.17 2.88
CA GLN A 23 -6.10 -22.47 3.15
C GLN A 23 -5.52 -23.11 4.40
N ARG A 24 -4.19 -23.07 4.60
CA ARG A 24 -3.50 -23.58 5.80
C ARG A 24 -4.00 -22.89 7.06
N LEU A 25 -4.21 -21.57 7.02
CA LEU A 25 -4.75 -20.82 8.15
C LEU A 25 -6.21 -21.20 8.45
N VAL A 26 -7.05 -21.31 7.43
CA VAL A 26 -8.49 -21.63 7.57
C VAL A 26 -8.70 -23.08 8.01
N MET A 27 -7.86 -24.00 7.53
CA MET A 27 -7.91 -25.43 7.85
C MET A 27 -7.07 -25.80 9.08
N SER A 28 -6.40 -24.84 9.70
CA SER A 28 -5.56 -25.10 10.87
C SER A 28 -6.43 -25.57 12.04
N ILE A 29 -6.14 -26.77 12.54
CA ILE A 29 -6.75 -27.35 13.74
C ILE A 29 -6.13 -26.72 15.00
N HIS A 30 -4.92 -26.18 14.89
CA HIS A 30 -4.21 -25.56 15.99
C HIS A 30 -4.65 -24.10 16.16
N ILE A 31 -5.57 -23.87 17.09
CA ILE A 31 -6.09 -22.53 17.41
C ILE A 31 -4.97 -21.53 17.75
N ASN A 32 -3.89 -21.99 18.36
CA ASN A 32 -2.72 -21.17 18.69
C ASN A 32 -2.02 -20.60 17.44
N VAL A 33 -1.94 -21.37 16.35
CA VAL A 33 -1.32 -20.91 15.09
C VAL A 33 -2.16 -19.80 14.47
N VAL A 34 -3.48 -19.98 14.45
CA VAL A 34 -4.42 -18.98 13.92
C VAL A 34 -4.36 -17.71 14.77
N GLU A 35 -4.45 -17.84 16.09
CA GLU A 35 -4.45 -16.71 17.01
C GLU A 35 -3.15 -15.91 16.95
N LEU A 36 -2.00 -16.58 16.93
CA LEU A 36 -0.69 -15.93 16.82
C LEU A 36 -0.53 -15.21 15.47
N THR A 37 -0.91 -15.87 14.37
CA THR A 37 -0.84 -15.26 13.03
C THR A 37 -1.73 -14.03 12.94
N VAL A 38 -2.97 -14.11 13.45
CA VAL A 38 -3.91 -12.98 13.43
C VAL A 38 -3.43 -11.84 14.31
N LYS A 39 -2.85 -12.13 15.48
CA LYS A 39 -2.24 -11.12 16.36
C LYS A 39 -1.06 -10.42 15.69
N GLU A 40 -0.15 -11.17 15.08
CA GLU A 40 0.99 -10.62 14.34
C GLU A 40 0.53 -9.77 13.15
N ALA A 41 -0.40 -10.29 12.34
CA ALA A 41 -1.00 -9.57 11.23
C ALA A 41 -1.64 -8.25 11.71
N PHE A 42 -2.37 -8.26 12.82
CA PHE A 42 -3.01 -7.08 13.35
C PHE A 42 -2.00 -6.02 13.83
N SER A 43 -0.93 -6.43 14.52
CA SER A 43 0.17 -5.51 14.89
C SER A 43 0.85 -4.92 13.66
N TYR A 44 1.09 -5.73 12.63
CA TYR A 44 1.67 -5.22 11.39
C TYR A 44 0.74 -4.22 10.68
N LEU A 45 -0.56 -4.51 10.61
CA LEU A 45 -1.55 -3.58 10.04
C LEU A 45 -1.60 -2.25 10.80
N LYS A 46 -1.51 -2.27 12.14
CA LYS A 46 -1.39 -1.04 12.95
C LYS A 46 -0.14 -0.26 12.59
N PHE A 47 1.00 -0.93 12.41
CA PHE A 47 2.24 -0.30 11.96
C PHE A 47 2.07 0.36 10.58
N LEU A 48 1.42 -0.31 9.62
CA LEU A 48 1.16 0.24 8.28
C LEU A 48 0.36 1.54 8.34
N VAL A 49 -0.69 1.58 9.17
CA VAL A 49 -1.59 2.74 9.33
C VAL A 49 -0.93 3.88 10.12
N SER A 50 -0.04 3.57 11.06
CA SER A 50 0.62 4.59 11.88
C SER A 50 1.57 5.47 11.07
N ASP A 51 1.71 6.75 11.45
CA ASP A 51 2.82 7.61 11.00
C ASP A 51 4.08 7.40 11.89
N SER A 52 4.13 6.32 12.68
CA SER A 52 5.28 5.98 13.54
C SER A 52 6.44 5.39 12.72
N ASN A 53 7.67 5.56 13.21
CA ASN A 53 8.82 4.91 12.59
C ASN A 53 8.85 3.43 12.99
N TYR A 54 9.39 2.61 12.09
CA TYR A 54 9.63 1.19 12.33
C TYR A 54 10.31 0.89 13.69
N LEU A 55 11.35 1.65 14.03
CA LEU A 55 12.10 1.45 15.28
C LEU A 55 11.26 1.74 16.52
N ASP A 56 10.43 2.78 16.47
CA ASP A 56 9.55 3.15 17.57
C ASP A 56 8.47 2.08 17.79
N TYR A 57 7.97 1.46 16.70
CA TYR A 57 6.96 0.40 16.79
C TYR A 57 7.50 -0.88 17.42
N ILE A 58 8.76 -1.27 17.13
CA ILE A 58 9.39 -2.44 17.76
C ILE A 58 9.58 -2.21 19.27
N ASP A 59 9.99 -1.01 19.65
CA ASP A 59 10.34 -0.67 21.03
C ASP A 59 9.10 -0.60 21.94
N ILE A 60 7.98 -0.06 21.44
CA ILE A 60 6.73 0.12 22.23
C ILE A 60 6.04 -1.20 22.55
N ASP A 61 5.89 -2.09 21.57
CA ASP A 61 5.11 -3.31 21.75
C ASP A 61 5.97 -4.48 22.25
N GLY A 62 7.30 -4.38 22.23
CA GLY A 62 8.20 -5.52 22.53
C GLY A 62 7.99 -6.72 21.61
N ILE A 63 7.21 -6.54 20.52
CA ILE A 63 6.78 -7.60 19.62
C ILE A 63 7.93 -7.90 18.65
N MET A 64 8.92 -8.64 19.12
CA MET A 64 9.45 -9.74 18.32
C MET A 64 8.54 -10.94 18.55
N PHE A 65 7.52 -11.13 17.72
CA PHE A 65 7.04 -12.49 17.54
C PHE A 65 8.20 -13.25 16.86
N SER A 66 9.00 -13.96 17.66
CA SER A 66 10.05 -14.86 17.16
C SER A 66 9.46 -16.07 16.43
N ASN A 67 8.15 -16.25 16.57
CA ASN A 67 7.46 -17.42 16.05
C ASN A 67 7.06 -17.08 14.62
N ASN A 68 7.49 -17.91 13.69
CA ASN A 68 6.99 -17.96 12.33
C ASN A 68 5.90 -19.04 12.30
N PRO A 69 4.68 -18.78 12.80
CA PRO A 69 3.71 -19.83 13.10
C PRO A 69 3.27 -20.63 11.86
N LEU A 70 3.51 -20.09 10.66
CA LEU A 70 3.19 -20.69 9.37
C LEU A 70 4.42 -21.25 8.63
N ASP A 71 5.60 -21.20 9.27
CA ASP A 71 6.90 -21.61 8.74
C ASP A 71 7.18 -21.05 7.33
N LEU A 72 6.85 -19.77 7.12
CA LEU A 72 7.00 -19.09 5.85
C LEU A 72 8.45 -18.66 5.60
N PRO A 73 8.99 -18.79 4.37
CA PRO A 73 10.28 -18.21 4.00
C PRO A 73 10.36 -16.69 4.24
N VAL A 74 9.28 -15.98 3.95
CA VAL A 74 9.09 -14.54 4.16
C VAL A 74 7.96 -14.36 5.18
N PRO A 75 8.28 -14.30 6.49
CA PRO A 75 7.30 -14.05 7.54
C PRO A 75 6.84 -12.59 7.56
N ILE A 76 5.71 -12.31 8.23
CA ILE A 76 5.14 -10.96 8.38
C ILE A 76 6.18 -9.98 8.95
N ARG A 77 6.98 -10.42 9.90
CA ARG A 77 8.08 -9.65 10.47
C ARG A 77 9.04 -9.05 9.44
N SER A 78 9.36 -9.78 8.37
CA SER A 78 10.25 -9.29 7.32
C SER A 78 9.64 -8.10 6.56
N LEU A 79 8.31 -7.98 6.54
CA LEU A 79 7.58 -6.95 5.81
C LEU A 79 7.66 -5.57 6.47
N TYR A 80 8.14 -5.46 7.70
CA TYR A 80 8.29 -4.15 8.36
C TYR A 80 9.31 -3.22 7.68
N HIS A 81 10.27 -3.80 6.96
CA HIS A 81 11.20 -3.01 6.13
C HIS A 81 10.58 -2.53 4.80
N TYR A 82 9.45 -3.12 4.41
CA TYR A 82 8.80 -2.93 3.11
C TYR A 82 7.41 -2.30 3.25
N LYS A 83 7.26 -1.34 4.19
CA LYS A 83 5.97 -0.73 4.55
C LYS A 83 5.19 -0.26 3.33
N TYR A 84 5.81 0.53 2.45
CA TYR A 84 5.12 1.15 1.33
C TYR A 84 4.86 0.16 0.19
N THR A 85 5.81 -0.76 -0.04
CA THR A 85 5.62 -1.88 -0.98
C THR A 85 4.45 -2.74 -0.55
N THR A 86 4.36 -3.10 0.73
CA THR A 86 3.24 -3.89 1.25
C THR A 86 1.92 -3.15 1.16
N ILE A 87 1.88 -1.83 1.46
CA ILE A 87 0.67 -1.03 1.27
C ILE A 87 0.22 -1.08 -0.20
N SER A 88 1.14 -0.88 -1.16
CA SER A 88 0.79 -0.91 -2.58
C SER A 88 0.32 -2.30 -3.04
N ARG A 89 0.97 -3.39 -2.59
CA ARG A 89 0.50 -4.76 -2.85
C ARG A 89 -0.87 -5.03 -2.23
N MET A 90 -1.09 -4.60 -0.99
CA MET A 90 -2.39 -4.73 -0.34
C MET A 90 -3.47 -3.95 -1.09
N LYS A 91 -3.19 -2.74 -1.60
CA LYS A 91 -4.11 -1.98 -2.46
C LYS A 91 -4.50 -2.77 -3.71
N LYS A 92 -3.52 -3.36 -4.39
CA LYS A 92 -3.74 -4.24 -5.55
C LYS A 92 -4.71 -5.38 -5.21
N HIS A 93 -4.44 -6.12 -4.13
CA HIS A 93 -5.30 -7.23 -3.68
C HIS A 93 -6.69 -6.78 -3.24
N LEU A 94 -6.77 -5.65 -2.52
CA LEU A 94 -8.05 -5.09 -2.10
C LEU A 94 -8.93 -4.71 -3.29
N ARG A 95 -8.34 -4.09 -4.33
CA ARG A 95 -9.05 -3.62 -5.52
C ARG A 95 -9.41 -4.73 -6.51
N ASN A 96 -8.58 -5.76 -6.62
CA ASN A 96 -8.76 -6.81 -7.63
C ASN A 96 -9.47 -8.04 -7.05
N THR A 97 -9.02 -8.49 -5.89
CA THR A 97 -9.44 -9.77 -5.30
C THR A 97 -10.52 -9.57 -4.27
N CYS A 98 -10.25 -8.77 -3.23
CA CYS A 98 -11.19 -8.60 -2.13
C CYS A 98 -12.46 -7.87 -2.58
N SER A 99 -12.36 -6.90 -3.49
CA SER A 99 -13.51 -6.17 -4.02
C SER A 99 -14.53 -7.09 -4.69
N SER A 100 -14.04 -8.11 -5.42
CA SER A 100 -14.86 -9.10 -6.09
C SER A 100 -15.41 -10.12 -5.08
N LEU A 101 -14.52 -10.72 -4.28
CA LEU A 101 -14.87 -11.77 -3.31
C LEU A 101 -15.87 -11.31 -2.25
N PHE A 102 -15.77 -10.06 -1.81
CA PHE A 102 -16.60 -9.50 -0.75
C PHE A 102 -17.62 -8.48 -1.28
N SER A 103 -17.84 -8.42 -2.60
CA SER A 103 -18.75 -7.45 -3.23
C SER A 103 -20.14 -7.42 -2.58
N ASP A 104 -20.68 -8.59 -2.22
CA ASP A 104 -22.00 -8.70 -1.61
C ASP A 104 -22.05 -8.22 -0.15
N ILE A 105 -20.98 -8.45 0.62
CA ILE A 105 -20.82 -7.95 1.99
C ILE A 105 -20.61 -6.43 1.96
N LEU A 106 -19.77 -5.94 1.05
CA LEU A 106 -19.43 -4.52 0.93
C LEU A 106 -20.63 -3.69 0.49
N TYR A 107 -21.42 -4.20 -0.46
CA TYR A 107 -22.66 -3.57 -0.87
C TYR A 107 -23.64 -3.40 0.30
N LYS A 108 -23.79 -4.45 1.13
CA LYS A 108 -24.64 -4.39 2.33
C LYS A 108 -24.16 -3.37 3.35
N ILE A 109 -22.84 -3.24 3.55
CA ILE A 109 -22.26 -2.28 4.51
C ILE A 109 -22.56 -0.84 4.07
N GLN A 110 -22.54 -0.56 2.77
CA GLN A 110 -22.72 0.80 2.25
C GLN A 110 -24.19 1.22 2.08
N HIS A 111 -25.05 0.30 1.61
CA HIS A 111 -26.44 0.61 1.24
C HIS A 111 -27.48 0.04 2.22
N GLY A 112 -27.04 -0.66 3.28
CA GLY A 112 -27.92 -1.33 4.23
C GLY A 112 -28.50 -2.65 3.71
N THR A 113 -29.33 -3.31 4.53
CA THR A 113 -29.96 -4.60 4.21
C THR A 113 -31.08 -4.40 3.20
N PHE A 114 -30.77 -4.37 1.91
CA PHE A 114 -31.81 -4.37 0.88
C PHE A 114 -32.24 -5.80 0.57
N VAL A 115 -33.51 -6.11 0.87
CA VAL A 115 -34.18 -7.35 0.47
C VAL A 115 -34.73 -7.11 -0.94
N GLY A 116 -33.98 -7.54 -1.96
CA GLY A 116 -34.45 -7.54 -3.34
C GLY A 116 -33.61 -6.66 -4.27
N PHE A 117 -33.02 -7.29 -5.29
CA PHE A 117 -32.19 -6.72 -6.35
C PHE A 117 -30.81 -6.18 -5.92
N PHE A 118 -29.78 -7.03 -6.07
CA PHE A 118 -28.47 -6.52 -6.44
C PHE A 118 -28.63 -5.79 -7.79
N PRO A 119 -28.18 -4.52 -7.92
CA PRO A 119 -28.28 -3.84 -9.19
C PRO A 119 -27.55 -4.66 -10.25
N LEU A 120 -28.23 -4.99 -11.35
CA LEU A 120 -27.70 -5.65 -12.55
C LEU A 120 -26.64 -4.79 -13.28
N PHE A 121 -26.15 -3.72 -12.65
CA PHE A 121 -25.42 -2.66 -13.30
C PHE A 121 -23.93 -2.75 -13.00
N HIS A 122 -23.17 -2.75 -14.08
CA HIS A 122 -21.71 -2.77 -14.17
C HIS A 122 -21.06 -1.46 -13.68
N GLN A 123 -21.75 -0.67 -12.86
CA GLN A 123 -21.19 0.59 -12.38
C GLN A 123 -20.28 0.34 -11.18
N PRO A 124 -18.98 0.66 -11.29
CA PRO A 124 -18.12 0.65 -10.12
C PRO A 124 -18.65 1.67 -9.11
N PHE A 125 -18.76 1.26 -7.85
CA PHE A 125 -18.99 2.20 -6.76
C PHE A 125 -17.70 2.37 -5.97
N GLU A 126 -17.34 3.60 -5.65
CA GLU A 126 -16.14 3.89 -4.85
C GLU A 126 -16.51 4.05 -3.38
N VAL A 127 -15.72 3.43 -2.51
CA VAL A 127 -15.76 3.75 -1.08
C VAL A 127 -14.50 4.52 -0.73
N PRO A 128 -14.59 5.86 -0.56
CA PRO A 128 -13.41 6.66 -0.26
C PRO A 128 -12.89 6.32 1.14
N GLY A 129 -11.59 6.01 1.22
CA GLY A 129 -10.92 5.73 2.48
C GLY A 129 -11.34 4.44 3.18
N PHE A 130 -11.94 3.50 2.45
CA PHE A 130 -12.21 2.15 2.94
C PHE A 130 -11.07 1.20 2.57
N PRO A 131 -10.76 0.20 3.40
CA PRO A 131 -11.16 0.09 4.81
C PRO A 131 -10.39 1.06 5.72
N ASP A 132 -9.33 1.70 5.20
CA ASP A 132 -8.59 2.79 5.85
C ASP A 132 -8.09 3.81 4.79
N PRO A 133 -8.04 5.13 5.10
CA PRO A 133 -7.53 6.15 4.20
C PRO A 133 -6.14 5.89 3.58
N ILE A 134 -5.27 5.11 4.22
CA ILE A 134 -3.95 4.78 3.64
C ILE A 134 -4.06 3.95 2.36
N PHE A 135 -5.17 3.20 2.18
CA PHE A 135 -5.42 2.37 1.01
C PHE A 135 -6.11 3.14 -0.13
N GLY A 136 -6.44 4.42 0.09
CA GLY A 136 -7.09 5.28 -0.91
C GLY A 136 -8.54 4.89 -1.18
N SER A 137 -9.10 5.39 -2.27
CA SER A 137 -10.41 4.95 -2.75
C SER A 137 -10.28 3.57 -3.41
N ILE A 138 -11.15 2.67 -3.01
CA ILE A 138 -11.29 1.35 -3.66
C ILE A 138 -12.59 1.38 -4.44
N GLY A 139 -12.49 1.17 -5.76
CA GLY A 139 -13.62 0.90 -6.63
C GLY A 139 -14.04 -0.56 -6.52
N PHE A 140 -15.32 -0.79 -6.33
CA PHE A 140 -15.91 -2.11 -6.21
C PHE A 140 -16.83 -2.37 -7.39
N TYR A 141 -16.71 -3.56 -7.98
CA TYR A 141 -17.57 -4.02 -9.06
C TYR A 141 -18.54 -5.07 -8.50
N CYS A 142 -19.84 -4.79 -8.57
CA CYS A 142 -20.86 -5.81 -8.29
C CYS A 142 -20.88 -6.82 -9.45
N TRP A 143 -20.40 -8.03 -9.20
CA TRP A 143 -20.49 -9.11 -10.18
C TRP A 143 -21.91 -9.68 -10.21
N PRO A 144 -22.51 -9.92 -11.39
CA PRO A 144 -23.80 -10.60 -11.45
C PRO A 144 -23.64 -12.05 -10.98
N LYS A 145 -24.44 -12.47 -9.99
CA LYS A 145 -24.56 -13.88 -9.55
C LYS A 145 -25.28 -14.78 -10.57
N VAL A 146 -25.17 -14.50 -11.88
CA VAL A 146 -25.86 -15.26 -12.92
C VAL A 146 -24.88 -16.20 -13.63
N GLY A 147 -24.77 -17.43 -13.11
CA GLY A 147 -24.49 -18.65 -13.86
C GLY A 147 -23.14 -18.83 -14.57
N ILE A 148 -22.31 -17.80 -14.72
CA ILE A 148 -21.01 -17.88 -15.37
C ILE A 148 -19.96 -17.86 -14.27
N SER A 149 -19.50 -19.03 -13.85
CA SER A 149 -18.20 -19.12 -13.16
C SER A 149 -17.18 -18.51 -14.10
N PRO A 150 -16.55 -17.36 -13.80
CA PRO A 150 -15.45 -16.89 -14.61
C PRO A 150 -14.37 -17.96 -14.50
N ASN A 151 -13.74 -18.31 -15.61
CA ASN A 151 -12.54 -19.12 -15.53
C ASN A 151 -11.54 -18.32 -14.69
N ILE A 152 -10.86 -18.93 -13.72
CA ILE A 152 -9.90 -18.24 -12.82
C ILE A 152 -8.89 -17.40 -13.62
N ARG A 153 -8.59 -17.79 -14.86
CA ARG A 153 -7.79 -17.01 -15.82
C ARG A 153 -8.38 -15.64 -16.18
N ASP A 154 -9.68 -15.52 -16.39
CA ASP A 154 -10.34 -14.26 -16.76
C ASP A 154 -10.33 -13.25 -15.59
N PHE A 155 -10.33 -13.77 -14.36
CA PHE A 155 -10.15 -13.01 -13.12
C PHE A 155 -8.76 -12.36 -13.02
N TRP A 156 -7.69 -13.08 -13.37
CA TRP A 156 -6.33 -12.53 -13.38
C TRP A 156 -6.06 -11.59 -14.56
N THR A 157 -6.75 -11.77 -15.69
CA THR A 157 -6.48 -10.99 -16.92
C THR A 157 -6.89 -9.51 -16.78
N TRP A 158 -7.95 -9.19 -16.02
CA TRP A 158 -8.31 -7.80 -15.70
C TRP A 158 -7.37 -7.19 -14.64
N SER A 159 -6.85 -8.00 -13.72
CA SER A 159 -5.90 -7.55 -12.69
C SER A 159 -4.55 -7.07 -13.24
N ALA A 160 -4.20 -7.48 -14.48
CA ALA A 160 -2.90 -7.22 -15.11
C ALA A 160 -2.73 -5.77 -15.62
N ASN A 161 -3.80 -4.98 -15.72
CA ASN A 161 -3.73 -3.57 -16.11
C ASN A 161 -3.51 -2.63 -14.92
N TYR A 162 -3.16 -3.16 -13.73
CA TYR A 162 -2.82 -2.37 -12.56
C TYR A 162 -1.45 -1.72 -12.74
N LEU A 163 -1.46 -0.55 -13.36
CA LEU A 163 -0.37 0.41 -13.19
C LEU A 163 -0.36 0.80 -11.70
N VAL A 164 0.73 0.49 -11.00
CA VAL A 164 1.00 1.04 -9.66
C VAL A 164 0.75 2.53 -9.76
N ASP A 165 -0.19 3.02 -8.95
CA ASP A 165 -0.58 4.42 -8.97
C ASP A 165 0.69 5.27 -8.84
N GLU A 166 0.86 6.27 -9.71
CA GLU A 166 2.01 7.16 -9.62
C GLU A 166 2.11 7.76 -8.22
N GLU A 167 0.97 7.95 -7.55
CA GLU A 167 0.91 8.34 -6.15
C GLU A 167 1.68 7.38 -5.24
N ASP A 168 1.55 6.06 -5.38
CA ASP A 168 2.20 5.06 -4.52
C ASP A 168 3.73 5.12 -4.63
N ARG A 169 4.25 5.37 -5.84
CA ARG A 169 5.69 5.54 -6.12
C ARG A 169 6.18 6.99 -6.09
N SER A 170 5.39 7.91 -5.53
CA SER A 170 5.76 9.33 -5.40
C SER A 170 6.29 9.70 -4.01
N LEU A 171 7.33 10.53 -4.00
CA LEU A 171 7.82 11.29 -2.85
C LEU A 171 7.47 12.77 -2.97
N TYR A 172 7.17 13.39 -1.83
CA TYR A 172 7.09 14.83 -1.69
C TYR A 172 8.38 15.35 -1.03
N VAL A 173 9.08 16.23 -1.74
CA VAL A 173 10.39 16.75 -1.35
C VAL A 173 10.28 18.24 -1.08
N THR A 174 10.82 18.73 0.03
CA THR A 174 10.82 20.16 0.38
C THR A 174 12.22 20.72 0.54
N PHE A 175 12.36 22.01 0.19
CA PHE A 175 13.62 22.73 0.18
C PHE A 175 13.61 23.90 1.15
N SER A 176 14.77 24.20 1.75
CA SER A 176 14.96 25.43 2.54
C SER A 176 15.01 26.66 1.63
N ARG A 177 14.37 27.77 2.06
CA ARG A 177 14.34 29.06 1.33
C ARG A 177 15.74 29.62 1.03
N GLY A 178 15.89 30.36 -0.08
CA GLY A 178 17.03 31.23 -0.35
C GLY A 178 18.20 30.64 -1.14
N LEU A 179 18.01 29.54 -1.89
CA LEU A 179 18.95 29.04 -2.91
C LEU A 179 18.16 28.15 -3.86
N TYR A 180 18.19 28.49 -5.15
CA TYR A 180 17.53 27.73 -6.20
C TYR A 180 18.00 26.27 -6.24
N VAL A 181 17.03 25.36 -6.26
CA VAL A 181 17.22 23.92 -6.47
C VAL A 181 16.54 23.58 -7.78
N SER A 182 17.32 23.08 -8.73
CA SER A 182 16.85 22.65 -10.04
C SER A 182 16.33 21.20 -10.00
N GLU A 183 15.47 20.86 -10.96
CA GLU A 183 14.98 19.49 -11.17
C GLU A 183 16.14 18.49 -11.31
N VAL A 184 17.17 18.86 -12.08
CA VAL A 184 18.36 18.04 -12.32
C VAL A 184 19.09 17.72 -11.00
N GLU A 185 19.17 18.67 -10.08
CA GLU A 185 19.81 18.45 -8.79
C GLU A 185 19.02 17.52 -7.89
N VAL A 186 17.69 17.66 -7.88
CA VAL A 186 16.80 16.75 -7.16
C VAL A 186 16.98 15.34 -7.71
N LYS A 187 16.86 15.16 -9.03
CA LYS A 187 17.05 13.87 -9.70
C LYS A 187 18.42 13.27 -9.38
N ARG A 188 19.47 14.07 -9.42
CA ARG A 188 20.85 13.62 -9.14
C ARG A 188 21.02 13.10 -7.71
N VAL A 189 20.40 13.72 -6.72
CA VAL A 189 20.54 13.30 -5.31
C VAL A 189 19.91 11.94 -5.06
N PHE A 190 18.75 11.67 -5.66
CA PHE A 190 18.14 10.34 -5.58
C PHE A 190 18.95 9.32 -6.38
N THR A 191 19.34 9.66 -7.61
CA THR A 191 20.04 8.70 -8.49
C THR A 191 21.44 8.35 -8.01
N THR A 192 22.15 9.29 -7.38
CA THR A 192 23.48 9.03 -6.78
C THR A 192 23.38 8.10 -5.58
N ASN A 193 22.31 8.21 -4.79
CA ASN A 193 22.15 7.47 -3.55
C ASN A 193 21.48 6.09 -3.73
N TYR A 194 20.62 5.94 -4.75
CA TYR A 194 19.75 4.77 -4.91
C TYR A 194 19.78 4.17 -6.33
N GLY A 195 20.71 4.60 -7.19
CA GLY A 195 20.79 4.12 -8.57
C GLY A 195 19.74 4.74 -9.48
N ASP A 196 19.46 4.13 -10.64
CA ASP A 196 18.50 4.68 -11.61
C ASP A 196 17.03 4.47 -11.17
N CYS A 197 16.63 5.23 -10.15
CA CYS A 197 15.36 5.08 -9.43
C CYS A 197 14.28 6.12 -9.79
N VAL A 198 14.65 7.22 -10.44
CA VAL A 198 13.74 8.34 -10.71
C VAL A 198 13.16 8.22 -12.12
N GLN A 199 11.84 8.14 -12.22
CA GLN A 199 11.14 8.21 -13.50
C GLN A 199 11.16 9.66 -14.02
N TYR A 200 10.57 10.58 -13.25
CA TYR A 200 10.59 12.02 -13.54
C TYR A 200 10.38 12.83 -12.26
N VAL A 201 10.67 14.14 -12.32
CA VAL A 201 10.50 15.06 -11.21
C VAL A 201 9.56 16.16 -11.67
N ASP A 202 8.48 16.35 -10.94
CA ASP A 202 7.52 17.42 -11.15
C ASP A 202 7.78 18.55 -10.14
N MET A 203 8.07 19.74 -10.66
CA MET A 203 8.31 20.95 -9.86
C MET A 203 7.40 22.06 -10.34
N PRO A 204 6.80 22.84 -9.42
CA PRO A 204 5.99 23.98 -9.83
C PRO A 204 6.84 24.96 -10.63
N ASN A 205 6.40 25.25 -11.85
CA ASN A 205 6.94 26.34 -12.65
C ASN A 205 6.69 27.63 -11.88
N SER A 206 7.76 28.36 -11.65
CA SER A 206 7.69 29.60 -10.93
C SER A 206 8.45 30.62 -11.74
N ASP A 207 7.68 31.41 -12.48
CA ASP A 207 8.18 32.43 -13.40
C ASP A 207 8.95 33.56 -12.67
N GLN A 208 8.89 33.61 -11.33
CA GLN A 208 9.55 34.65 -10.51
C GLN A 208 10.09 34.18 -9.14
N LEU A 209 9.60 33.08 -8.58
CA LEU A 209 10.00 32.58 -7.25
C LEU A 209 10.81 31.28 -7.33
N GLN A 210 11.53 30.98 -6.25
CA GLN A 210 12.18 29.68 -6.10
C GLN A 210 11.14 28.58 -5.80
N ALA A 211 11.19 27.45 -6.52
CA ALA A 211 10.43 26.26 -6.14
C ALA A 211 10.84 25.80 -4.71
N LEU A 212 9.85 25.63 -3.83
CA LEU A 212 10.05 25.23 -2.44
C LEU A 212 9.78 23.74 -2.19
N PHE A 213 9.23 23.06 -3.20
CA PHE A 213 8.96 21.64 -3.16
C PHE A 213 9.08 21.02 -4.55
N ALA A 214 9.18 19.69 -4.58
CA ALA A 214 9.11 18.86 -5.77
C ALA A 214 8.32 17.58 -5.46
N ARG A 215 7.63 17.05 -6.46
CA ARG A 215 7.11 15.68 -6.45
C ARG A 215 8.10 14.83 -7.26
N VAL A 216 8.69 13.83 -6.63
CA VAL A 216 9.63 12.91 -7.29
C VAL A 216 8.90 11.60 -7.52
N ILE A 217 8.72 11.23 -8.79
CA ILE A 217 8.07 9.99 -9.18
C ILE A 217 9.17 8.96 -9.41
N LEU A 218 9.16 7.89 -8.62
CA LEU A 218 10.12 6.79 -8.72
C LEU A 218 9.63 5.74 -9.72
N LYS A 219 10.53 4.92 -10.21
CA LYS A 219 10.20 3.82 -11.12
C LYS A 219 9.31 2.79 -10.45
N ASP A 220 9.69 2.41 -9.23
CA ASP A 220 9.03 1.38 -8.44
C ASP A 220 8.81 1.82 -6.99
N VAL A 221 7.85 1.18 -6.31
CA VAL A 221 7.50 1.51 -4.92
C VAL A 221 8.57 1.07 -3.93
N GLU A 222 9.37 0.05 -4.26
CA GLU A 222 10.50 -0.43 -3.45
C GLU A 222 11.53 0.68 -3.20
N PHE A 223 11.69 1.63 -4.13
CA PHE A 223 12.56 2.78 -3.92
C PHE A 223 12.04 3.72 -2.83
N ILE A 224 10.73 3.77 -2.58
CA ILE A 224 10.17 4.52 -1.45
C ILE A 224 10.63 3.90 -0.14
N ASP A 225 10.56 2.57 -0.02
CA ASP A 225 11.04 1.85 1.16
C ASP A 225 12.55 2.02 1.35
N MET A 226 13.34 2.00 0.28
CA MET A 226 14.79 2.26 0.37
C MET A 226 15.13 3.70 0.78
N VAL A 227 14.38 4.68 0.28
CA VAL A 227 14.58 6.10 0.59
C VAL A 227 14.19 6.39 2.04
N LEU A 228 13.02 5.91 2.47
CA LEU A 228 12.44 6.23 3.77
C LEU A 228 12.87 5.26 4.88
N ARG A 229 13.31 4.04 4.54
CA ARG A 229 13.80 3.00 5.46
C ARG A 229 12.88 2.76 6.65
N GLY A 230 11.58 2.64 6.39
CA GLY A 230 10.55 2.46 7.43
C GLY A 230 10.29 3.69 8.31
N ARG A 231 10.83 4.87 7.95
CA ARG A 231 10.53 6.16 8.59
C ARG A 231 9.52 6.94 7.76
N THR A 232 8.95 7.99 8.33
CA THR A 232 8.03 8.88 7.59
C THR A 232 8.74 9.95 6.77
N THR A 233 9.99 10.27 7.13
CA THR A 233 10.80 11.29 6.48
C THR A 233 12.25 10.84 6.30
N ALA A 234 12.88 11.30 5.23
CA ALA A 234 14.29 11.15 4.96
C ALA A 234 14.94 12.52 4.74
N LYS A 235 16.16 12.69 5.25
CA LYS A 235 16.90 13.95 5.18
C LYS A 235 18.10 13.80 4.25
N PHE A 236 18.20 14.70 3.29
CA PHE A 236 19.25 14.79 2.29
C PHE A 236 20.00 16.11 2.39
N LYS A 237 21.15 16.18 1.70
CA LYS A 237 21.89 17.42 1.50
C LYS A 237 22.06 17.71 0.01
N ILE A 238 21.61 18.88 -0.45
CA ILE A 238 21.84 19.38 -1.81
C ILE A 238 22.60 20.71 -1.69
N LYS A 239 23.81 20.80 -2.25
CA LYS A 239 24.67 22.00 -2.16
C LYS A 239 24.79 22.56 -0.73
N GLY A 240 24.92 21.68 0.27
CA GLY A 240 25.02 22.06 1.68
C GLY A 240 23.70 22.35 2.40
N LYS A 241 22.56 22.41 1.70
CA LYS A 241 21.23 22.63 2.29
C LYS A 241 20.50 21.34 2.62
N HIS A 242 19.71 21.39 3.68
CA HIS A 242 18.85 20.28 4.09
C HIS A 242 17.61 20.18 3.21
N VAL A 243 17.40 19.00 2.67
CA VAL A 243 16.23 18.64 1.87
C VAL A 243 15.52 17.50 2.59
N TRP A 244 14.21 17.60 2.70
CA TRP A 244 13.39 16.59 3.35
C TRP A 244 12.53 15.90 2.32
N ALA A 245 12.54 14.57 2.31
CA ALA A 245 11.62 13.77 1.53
C ALA A 245 10.64 13.07 2.47
N LYS A 246 9.39 12.96 2.04
CA LYS A 246 8.36 12.15 2.70
C LYS A 246 7.49 11.48 1.65
N LYS A 247 6.70 10.48 2.04
CA LYS A 247 5.71 9.88 1.14
C LYS A 247 4.76 10.96 0.60
N TYR A 248 4.55 11.00 -0.72
CA TYR A 248 3.53 11.86 -1.32
C TYR A 248 2.14 11.38 -0.88
N LYS A 249 1.33 12.31 -0.38
CA LYS A 249 -0.09 12.12 -0.08
C LYS A 249 -0.85 13.13 -0.95
N SER A 250 -1.73 12.64 -1.81
CA SER A 250 -2.59 13.49 -2.63
C SER A 250 -3.44 14.40 -1.74
N PRO A 251 -3.71 15.66 -2.12
CA PRO A 251 -4.64 16.51 -1.38
C PRO A 251 -5.97 15.78 -1.27
N ARG A 252 -6.43 15.52 -0.04
CA ARG A 252 -7.80 15.02 0.17
C ARG A 252 -8.74 16.05 -0.43
N ILE A 253 -9.51 15.67 -1.45
CA ILE A 253 -10.65 16.48 -1.88
C ILE A 253 -11.53 16.62 -0.63
N ARG A 254 -11.62 17.83 -0.10
CA ARG A 254 -12.59 18.16 0.94
C ARG A 254 -13.95 18.16 0.25
N THR A 255 -14.59 16.99 0.17
CA THR A 255 -16.03 16.86 -0.06
C THR A 255 -16.78 17.27 1.19
#